data_AF-A0A932HF81-F1
#
_entry.id   AF-A0A932HF81-F1
#
_cell.length_a   1.000
_cell.length_b   1.000
_cell.length_c   1.000
_cell.angle_alpha   90.00
_cell.angle_beta   90.00
_cell.angle_gamma   90.00
#
_symmetry.space_group_name_H-M   'P 1'
#
loop_
_entity.id
_entity.type
_entity.pdbx_description
1 polymer ?
#
loop_
_entity_poly.entity_id
_entity_poly.type
_entity_poly.pdbx_seq_one_letter_code
_entity_poly.pdbx_strand_id
1 'polypeptide(L)'
;MVPGTLDVVTATIPGVGRVNEEILLTAHLDHQSAGANDHASGSAAILEVALALRRAIADGSLAPPRRTIRFLWTPEIAGTLAYLVSRPEVTGRLRAGIHMDMVGGLLGTTRGTFHLSRAAETMPHIANQIAEAWFNDVVSTSAWYAEHGGEPYDGLVWPPGSREAFLGDLRAIEMGSDHQVLQDGAFRIPTVYFHDWPDVTIHTNKDQPENLDATKLGRVAFMGAGIAWTLAALPDSEAARLVVLARASAEERAAWARARAALGGDPRDGLLFEREALAQGIETLRSVASLWPPTAAAVAREVERLRRLQPTVPPAGERDVRVPVRSADVRGPLEVYNYDHLAEVLGPAADLRTALSGRSNGEVLCYEALNLVDGRRSVSDIRDILTGRYEPVSVREVAE
;
A
#
# COMPACT_ATOMS: atom_id res chain seq x y z
N MET A 1 -16.52 32.19 -3.03
CA MET A 1 -15.28 31.48 -2.66
C MET A 1 -14.24 32.49 -2.25
N VAL A 2 -13.55 32.26 -1.13
CA VAL A 2 -12.35 33.01 -0.74
C VAL A 2 -11.15 32.24 -1.30
N PRO A 3 -10.12 32.88 -1.86
CA PRO A 3 -8.90 32.19 -2.27
C PRO A 3 -8.29 31.40 -1.11
N GLY A 4 -7.96 30.14 -1.34
CA GLY A 4 -7.29 29.26 -0.38
C GLY A 4 -6.02 28.66 -0.97
N THR A 5 -5.12 28.20 -0.11
CA THR A 5 -3.91 27.46 -0.49
C THR A 5 -3.99 26.03 0.06
N LEU A 6 -3.40 25.08 -0.66
CA LEU A 6 -3.13 23.73 -0.16
C LEU A 6 -1.69 23.70 0.32
N ASP A 7 -1.49 23.84 1.63
CA ASP A 7 -0.15 23.89 2.22
C ASP A 7 0.40 22.48 2.40
N VAL A 8 1.58 22.22 1.84
CA VAL A 8 2.25 20.92 1.87
C VAL A 8 3.58 21.06 2.61
N VAL A 9 3.83 20.18 3.58
CA VAL A 9 5.11 20.12 4.29
C VAL A 9 5.91 18.94 3.75
N THR A 10 7.19 19.15 3.48
CA THR A 10 8.09 18.07 3.06
C THR A 10 9.46 18.21 3.71
N ALA A 11 10.02 17.07 4.10
CA ALA A 11 11.37 16.95 4.64
C ALA A 11 12.07 15.73 4.04
N THR A 12 13.40 15.70 4.10
CA THR A 12 14.18 14.57 3.59
C THR A 12 15.35 14.23 4.51
N ILE A 13 15.64 12.94 4.64
CA ILE A 13 16.95 12.44 5.06
C ILE A 13 17.72 12.06 3.79
N PRO A 14 18.74 12.82 3.38
CA PRO A 14 19.45 12.59 2.12
C PRO A 14 20.14 11.23 2.07
N GLY A 15 20.00 10.52 0.96
CA GLY A 15 20.79 9.32 0.69
C GLY A 15 22.19 9.64 0.15
N VAL A 16 23.10 8.66 0.17
CA VAL A 16 24.50 8.83 -0.30
C VAL A 16 24.88 8.04 -1.56
N GLY A 17 24.06 7.07 -2.00
CA GLY A 17 24.44 6.14 -3.09
C GLY A 17 23.47 6.05 -4.26
N ARG A 18 22.18 6.30 -4.03
CA ARG A 18 21.08 6.23 -5.00
C ARG A 18 20.21 7.47 -4.84
N VAL A 19 20.82 8.65 -4.97
CA VAL A 19 20.19 9.94 -4.65
C VAL A 19 19.01 10.32 -5.56
N ASN A 20 18.87 9.66 -6.71
CA ASN A 20 17.73 9.80 -7.63
C ASN A 20 16.62 8.77 -7.37
N GLU A 21 16.70 8.04 -6.26
CA GLU A 21 15.67 7.12 -5.78
C GLU A 21 15.25 7.55 -4.38
N GLU A 22 13.96 7.61 -4.14
CA GLU A 22 13.39 8.05 -2.87
C GLU A 22 12.36 7.04 -2.33
N ILE A 23 12.34 6.88 -1.01
CA ILE A 23 11.32 6.13 -0.27
C ILE A 23 10.45 7.16 0.46
N LEU A 24 9.14 7.08 0.26
CA LEU A 24 8.18 8.04 0.81
C LEU A 24 7.58 7.51 2.11
N LEU A 25 7.55 8.33 3.15
CA LEU A 25 6.56 8.25 4.23
C LEU A 25 5.59 9.41 4.07
N THR A 26 4.30 9.12 4.14
CA THR A 26 3.26 10.14 3.97
C THR A 26 2.12 9.96 4.98
N ALA A 27 1.50 11.08 5.32
CA ALA A 27 0.32 11.20 6.16
C ALA A 27 -0.36 12.53 5.82
N HIS A 28 -1.68 12.65 5.99
CA HIS A 28 -2.34 13.93 5.76
C HIS A 28 -2.30 14.86 6.98
N LEU A 29 -2.51 16.16 6.75
CA LEU A 29 -2.33 17.26 7.71
C LEU A 29 -3.61 18.02 8.04
N ASP A 30 -4.73 17.67 7.43
CA ASP A 30 -6.00 18.36 7.57
C ASP A 30 -7.11 17.41 7.99
N HIS A 31 -7.97 17.85 8.89
CA HIS A 31 -9.19 17.14 9.23
C HIS A 31 -10.14 18.08 9.99
N GLN A 32 -11.44 17.79 10.04
CA GLN A 32 -12.32 18.52 10.96
C GLN A 32 -11.90 18.28 12.41
N SER A 33 -11.96 19.33 13.22
CA SER A 33 -11.65 19.27 14.66
C SER A 33 -12.49 18.18 15.38
N ALA A 34 -11.91 17.38 16.28
CA ALA A 34 -10.58 17.56 16.89
C ALA A 34 -9.41 16.83 16.21
N GLY A 35 -9.67 15.73 15.51
CA GLY A 35 -8.74 15.10 14.57
C GLY A 35 -7.48 14.47 15.17
N ALA A 36 -7.62 13.80 16.32
CA ALA A 36 -6.49 13.20 17.02
C ALA A 36 -5.99 11.91 16.35
N ASN A 37 -6.88 10.96 16.06
CA ASN A 37 -6.55 9.77 15.30
C ASN A 37 -6.54 10.13 13.82
N ASP A 38 -7.63 10.71 13.32
CA ASP A 38 -7.77 11.19 11.95
C ASP A 38 -7.55 12.71 11.92
N HIS A 39 -6.33 13.22 11.75
CA HIS A 39 -5.17 12.62 11.09
C HIS A 39 -3.89 12.66 11.93
N ALA A 40 -3.95 13.33 13.09
CA ALA A 40 -2.74 13.78 13.79
C ALA A 40 -1.85 12.61 14.24
N SER A 41 -2.44 11.43 14.47
CA SER A 41 -1.71 10.21 14.82
C SER A 41 -0.71 9.78 13.73
N GLY A 42 -1.13 9.75 12.46
CA GLY A 42 -0.27 9.40 11.32
C GLY A 42 0.80 10.46 11.08
N SER A 43 0.37 11.73 11.10
CA SER A 43 1.26 12.89 11.01
C SER A 43 2.36 12.90 12.07
N ALA A 44 2.00 12.62 13.33
CA ALA A 44 2.94 12.53 14.45
C ALA A 44 3.85 11.30 14.33
N ALA A 45 3.32 10.15 13.88
CA ALA A 45 4.11 8.94 13.69
C ALA A 45 5.22 9.13 12.66
N ILE A 46 4.91 9.69 11.47
CA ILE A 46 5.95 9.90 10.45
C ILE A 46 6.95 10.99 10.84
N LEU A 47 6.55 11.97 11.68
CA LEU A 47 7.48 12.92 12.27
C LEU A 47 8.45 12.24 13.24
N GLU A 48 7.95 11.37 14.12
CA GLU A 48 8.81 10.65 15.07
C GLU A 48 9.77 9.70 14.33
N VAL A 49 9.33 9.04 13.25
CA VAL A 49 10.23 8.28 12.37
C VAL A 49 11.36 9.15 11.84
N ALA A 50 11.06 10.36 11.34
CA ALA A 50 12.08 11.28 10.85
C ALA A 50 13.08 11.68 11.94
N LEU A 51 12.60 11.97 13.15
CA LEU A 51 13.44 12.36 14.28
C LEU A 51 14.32 11.21 14.77
N ALA A 52 13.75 10.00 14.89
CA ALA A 52 14.44 8.81 15.35
C ALA A 52 15.55 8.39 14.37
N LEU A 53 15.23 8.27 13.08
CA LEU A 53 16.22 7.92 12.06
C LEU A 53 17.33 8.97 11.97
N ARG A 54 16.99 10.26 12.00
CA ARG A 54 18.00 11.34 11.98
C ARG A 54 18.93 11.27 13.17
N ARG A 55 18.41 11.02 14.39
CA ARG A 55 19.22 10.89 15.61
C ARG A 55 20.17 9.70 15.49
N ALA A 56 19.64 8.52 15.16
CA ALA A 56 20.43 7.29 15.01
C ALA A 56 21.50 7.39 13.91
N ILE A 57 21.27 8.17 12.86
CA ILE A 57 22.30 8.44 11.84
C ILE A 57 23.35 9.41 12.38
N ALA A 58 22.94 10.47 13.07
CA ALA A 58 23.84 11.50 13.59
C ALA A 58 24.78 10.97 14.68
N ASP A 59 24.31 10.04 15.51
CA ASP A 59 25.13 9.40 16.55
C ASP A 59 25.93 8.18 16.07
N GLY A 60 25.69 7.73 14.84
CA GLY A 60 26.42 6.63 14.21
C GLY A 60 25.86 5.24 14.48
N SER A 61 24.72 5.11 15.18
CA SER A 61 24.03 3.84 15.38
C SER A 61 23.50 3.24 14.08
N LEU A 62 23.16 4.09 13.10
CA LEU A 62 22.77 3.71 11.75
C LEU A 62 23.67 4.39 10.71
N ALA A 63 24.13 3.65 9.71
CA ALA A 63 24.87 4.22 8.57
C ALA A 63 23.94 5.07 7.69
N PRO A 64 24.36 6.17 7.06
CA PRO A 64 23.49 6.95 6.17
C PRO A 64 22.78 6.10 5.10
N PRO A 65 21.50 6.36 4.79
CA PRO A 65 20.76 5.54 3.83
C PRO A 65 21.31 5.70 2.42
N ARG A 66 21.09 4.70 1.57
CA ARG A 66 21.55 4.76 0.16
C ARG A 66 20.60 5.60 -0.68
N ARG A 67 19.29 5.45 -0.46
CA ARG A 67 18.21 6.25 -1.05
C ARG A 67 17.82 7.37 -0.12
N THR A 68 17.29 8.45 -0.67
CA THR A 68 16.70 9.51 0.15
C THR A 68 15.40 9.01 0.78
N ILE A 69 15.18 9.30 2.05
CA ILE A 69 13.88 9.08 2.70
C ILE A 69 13.15 10.42 2.70
N ARG A 70 11.99 10.49 2.04
CA ARG A 70 11.13 11.67 1.98
C ARG A 70 9.99 11.51 2.97
N PHE A 71 9.73 12.57 3.71
CA PHE A 71 8.53 12.74 4.51
C PHE A 71 7.66 13.78 3.81
N LEU A 72 6.40 13.43 3.63
CA LEU A 72 5.42 14.27 2.96
C LEU A 72 4.17 14.36 3.81
N TRP A 73 3.70 15.58 4.00
CA TRP A 73 2.47 15.86 4.68
C TRP A 73 1.60 16.75 3.82
N THR A 74 0.40 16.30 3.52
CA THR A 74 -0.45 16.87 2.48
C THR A 74 -1.87 17.08 2.98
N PRO A 75 -2.63 18.00 2.37
CA PRO A 75 -4.08 17.96 2.49
C PRO A 75 -4.64 16.69 1.85
N GLU A 76 -5.54 15.99 2.53
CA GLU A 76 -5.95 14.64 2.18
C GLU A 76 -6.55 14.58 0.77
N ILE A 77 -6.01 13.63 0.00
CA ILE A 77 -6.22 13.34 -1.42
C ILE A 77 -5.84 14.51 -2.32
N ALA A 78 -6.55 15.63 -2.24
CA ALA A 78 -6.42 16.73 -3.18
C ALA A 78 -5.03 17.37 -3.11
N GLY A 79 -4.46 17.49 -1.90
CA GLY A 79 -3.10 17.97 -1.69
C GLY A 79 -2.05 17.01 -2.24
N THR A 80 -2.22 15.70 -2.01
CA THR A 80 -1.35 14.67 -2.60
C THR A 80 -1.37 14.72 -4.12
N LEU A 81 -2.57 14.76 -4.72
CA LEU A 81 -2.73 14.86 -6.17
C LEU A 81 -2.07 16.12 -6.71
N ALA A 82 -2.36 17.28 -6.13
CA ALA A 82 -1.78 18.56 -6.54
C ALA A 82 -0.24 18.54 -6.42
N TYR A 83 0.30 17.94 -5.36
CA TYR A 83 1.74 17.81 -5.16
C TYR A 83 2.38 16.92 -6.25
N LEU A 84 1.87 15.72 -6.48
CA LEU A 84 2.44 14.80 -7.47
C LEU A 84 2.35 15.33 -8.90
N VAL A 85 1.25 16.02 -9.23
CA VAL A 85 1.04 16.69 -10.52
C VAL A 85 2.01 17.85 -10.73
N SER A 86 2.23 18.67 -9.71
CA SER A 86 3.05 19.88 -9.79
C SER A 86 4.55 19.62 -9.61
N ARG A 87 4.93 18.44 -9.07
CA ARG A 87 6.32 18.03 -8.80
C ARG A 87 6.71 16.74 -9.51
N PRO A 88 6.59 16.65 -10.85
CA PRO A 88 6.90 15.41 -11.59
C PRO A 88 8.35 14.94 -11.39
N GLU A 89 9.29 15.84 -11.08
CA GLU A 89 10.67 15.53 -10.76
C GLU A 89 10.86 14.80 -9.42
N VAL A 90 9.95 15.02 -8.46
CA VAL A 90 9.90 14.25 -7.21
C VAL A 90 9.21 12.92 -7.49
N THR A 91 8.03 12.97 -8.10
CA THR A 91 7.21 11.79 -8.45
C THR A 91 8.03 10.71 -9.18
N GLY A 92 8.82 11.08 -10.19
CA GLY A 92 9.63 10.13 -10.97
C GLY A 92 10.78 9.45 -10.20
N ARG A 93 11.12 9.96 -9.00
CA ARG A 93 12.16 9.39 -8.13
C ARG A 93 11.59 8.47 -7.05
N LEU A 94 10.29 8.55 -6.75
CA LEU A 94 9.65 7.72 -5.74
C LEU A 94 9.65 6.24 -6.19
N ARG A 95 10.10 5.35 -5.31
CA ARG A 95 10.20 3.90 -5.58
C ARG A 95 9.23 3.05 -4.77
N ALA A 96 8.87 3.52 -3.59
CA ALA A 96 7.84 2.91 -2.75
C ALA A 96 7.37 3.94 -1.70
N GLY A 97 6.15 3.76 -1.21
CA GLY A 97 5.56 4.55 -0.14
C GLY A 97 5.19 3.72 1.09
N ILE A 98 5.16 4.38 2.23
CA ILE A 98 4.48 3.98 3.46
C ILE A 98 3.52 5.11 3.81
N HIS A 99 2.22 4.85 3.68
CA HIS A 99 1.18 5.79 4.08
C HIS A 99 0.66 5.44 5.47
N MET A 100 0.58 6.42 6.35
CA MET A 100 0.09 6.25 7.71
C MET A 100 -1.04 7.23 7.95
N ASP A 101 -2.24 6.69 8.16
CA ASP A 101 -3.42 7.43 8.54
C ASP A 101 -4.09 6.75 9.72
N MET A 102 -4.62 7.49 10.68
CA MET A 102 -5.37 6.90 11.80
C MET A 102 -4.65 5.73 12.51
N VAL A 103 -3.41 5.89 12.96
CA VAL A 103 -2.57 4.75 13.43
C VAL A 103 -2.46 4.62 14.95
N GLY A 104 -3.18 5.45 15.71
CA GLY A 104 -2.98 5.59 17.16
C GLY A 104 -4.11 5.08 18.04
N GLY A 105 -5.23 4.63 17.48
CA GLY A 105 -6.48 4.40 18.21
C GLY A 105 -6.40 3.29 19.27
N LEU A 106 -6.92 3.58 20.46
CA LEU A 106 -7.17 2.61 21.52
C LEU A 106 -8.40 1.76 21.18
N LEU A 107 -8.20 0.44 21.01
CA LEU A 107 -9.28 -0.52 20.71
C LEU A 107 -10.47 -0.40 21.68
N GLY A 108 -10.20 -0.22 22.97
CA GLY A 108 -11.22 -0.08 24.02
C GLY A 108 -12.15 1.12 23.82
N THR A 109 -11.75 2.11 23.03
CA THR A 109 -12.45 3.38 22.81
C THR A 109 -12.87 3.55 21.35
N THR A 110 -11.92 3.48 20.41
CA THR A 110 -12.17 3.68 18.97
C THR A 110 -12.88 2.49 18.33
N ARG A 111 -12.79 1.30 18.95
CA ARG A 111 -13.27 0.01 18.40
C ARG A 111 -12.52 -0.45 17.14
N GLY A 112 -11.48 0.27 16.75
CA GLY A 112 -10.65 -0.04 15.59
C GLY A 112 -9.50 -0.99 15.93
N THR A 113 -9.19 -1.85 14.97
CA THR A 113 -7.97 -2.67 14.97
C THR A 113 -7.00 -2.14 13.95
N PHE A 114 -5.70 -2.39 14.14
CA PHE A 114 -4.69 -1.96 13.20
C PHE A 114 -4.71 -2.85 11.94
N HIS A 115 -4.63 -2.22 10.78
CA HIS A 115 -4.57 -2.88 9.49
C HIS A 115 -3.33 -2.42 8.74
N LEU A 116 -2.54 -3.39 8.27
CA LEU A 116 -1.50 -3.18 7.29
C LEU A 116 -2.02 -3.65 5.92
N SER A 117 -2.48 -2.70 5.11
CA SER A 117 -2.97 -2.96 3.76
C SER A 117 -1.79 -2.99 2.78
N ARG A 118 -1.79 -4.00 1.91
CA ARG A 118 -0.76 -4.17 0.88
C ARG A 118 -0.96 -3.15 -0.26
N ALA A 119 0.12 -2.91 -1.01
CA ALA A 119 0.06 -2.15 -2.25
C ALA A 119 -0.93 -2.78 -3.25
N ALA A 120 -1.47 -1.95 -4.14
CA ALA A 120 -2.39 -2.31 -5.22
C ALA A 120 -1.91 -3.58 -5.94
N GLU A 121 -2.81 -4.53 -6.18
CA GLU A 121 -2.38 -5.80 -6.76
C GLU A 121 -1.98 -5.65 -8.23
N THR A 122 -2.34 -4.55 -8.88
CA THR A 122 -1.81 -4.14 -10.20
C THR A 122 -0.37 -3.64 -10.17
N MET A 123 0.22 -3.51 -8.98
CA MET A 123 1.62 -3.19 -8.72
C MET A 123 2.25 -4.07 -7.63
N PRO A 124 2.35 -5.39 -7.84
CA PRO A 124 3.02 -6.28 -6.88
C PRO A 124 4.45 -5.81 -6.63
N HIS A 125 4.80 -5.66 -5.35
CA HIS A 125 6.06 -5.03 -4.96
C HIS A 125 6.60 -5.63 -3.66
N ILE A 126 7.93 -5.72 -3.54
CA ILE A 126 8.64 -6.27 -2.37
C ILE A 126 8.36 -5.50 -1.07
N ALA A 127 7.91 -4.24 -1.18
CA ALA A 127 7.48 -3.45 -0.02
C ALA A 127 6.42 -4.18 0.81
N ASN A 128 5.54 -4.98 0.18
CA ASN A 128 4.55 -5.78 0.88
C ASN A 128 5.20 -6.81 1.82
N GLN A 129 6.19 -7.58 1.34
CA GLN A 129 6.85 -8.61 2.15
C GLN A 129 7.78 -8.01 3.20
N ILE A 130 8.40 -6.85 2.91
CA ILE A 130 9.18 -6.12 3.91
C ILE A 130 8.26 -5.64 5.03
N ALA A 131 7.12 -5.03 4.68
CA ALA A 131 6.16 -4.55 5.66
C ALA A 131 5.55 -5.69 6.50
N GLU A 132 5.18 -6.79 5.86
CA GLU A 132 4.69 -7.99 6.52
C GLU A 132 5.71 -8.59 7.50
N ALA A 133 7.01 -8.62 7.15
CA ALA A 133 8.05 -9.10 8.07
C ALA A 133 8.15 -8.23 9.32
N TRP A 134 8.15 -6.90 9.17
CA TRP A 134 8.18 -5.97 10.31
C TRP A 134 6.90 -6.03 11.15
N PHE A 135 5.74 -6.14 10.50
CA PHE A 135 4.47 -6.32 11.18
C PHE A 135 4.45 -7.59 12.03
N ASN A 136 4.85 -8.73 11.46
CA ASN A 136 4.90 -10.01 12.17
C ASN A 136 5.87 -9.96 13.36
N ASP A 137 7.01 -9.27 13.22
CA ASP A 137 7.98 -9.08 14.30
C ASP A 137 7.38 -8.26 15.45
N VAL A 138 6.73 -7.14 15.15
CA VAL A 138 6.05 -6.30 16.16
C VAL A 138 4.92 -7.06 16.86
N VAL A 139 4.06 -7.76 16.10
CA VAL A 139 2.97 -8.58 16.63
C VAL A 139 3.54 -9.66 17.56
N SER A 140 4.50 -10.45 17.09
CA SER A 140 5.07 -11.56 17.86
C SER A 140 5.79 -11.08 19.11
N THR A 141 6.58 -10.00 19.00
CA THR A 141 7.30 -9.41 20.13
C THR A 141 6.34 -8.86 21.19
N SER A 142 5.30 -8.13 20.75
CA SER A 142 4.30 -7.58 21.67
C SER A 142 3.48 -8.67 22.37
N ALA A 143 3.12 -9.74 21.66
CA ALA A 143 2.40 -10.88 22.21
C ALA A 143 3.25 -11.62 23.23
N TRP A 144 4.52 -11.90 22.89
CA TRP A 144 5.45 -12.56 23.80
C TRP A 144 5.59 -11.78 25.12
N TYR A 145 5.76 -10.46 25.06
CA TYR A 145 5.82 -9.61 26.25
C TYR A 145 4.52 -9.63 27.05
N ALA A 146 3.36 -9.55 26.39
CA ALA A 146 2.07 -9.59 27.07
C ALA A 146 1.83 -10.93 27.81
N GLU A 147 2.35 -12.04 27.28
CA GLU A 147 2.25 -13.38 27.86
C GLU A 147 3.24 -13.62 29.00
N HIS A 148 4.47 -13.13 28.88
CA HIS A 148 5.59 -13.50 29.77
C HIS A 148 6.07 -12.38 30.68
N GLY A 149 5.70 -11.12 30.42
CA GLY A 149 6.30 -9.94 31.03
C GLY A 149 7.75 -9.74 30.61
N GLY A 150 8.50 -8.97 31.41
CA GLY A 150 9.93 -8.70 31.17
C GLY A 150 10.26 -7.21 31.13
N GLU A 151 11.38 -6.88 30.48
CA GLU A 151 11.80 -5.50 30.24
C GLU A 151 10.84 -4.85 29.20
N PRO A 152 10.19 -3.71 29.50
CA PRO A 152 9.19 -3.10 28.62
C PRO A 152 9.67 -2.73 27.20
N TYR A 153 10.87 -2.19 27.03
CA TYR A 153 11.44 -1.85 25.73
C TYR A 153 11.70 -3.08 24.87
N ASP A 154 12.11 -4.21 25.45
CA ASP A 154 12.22 -5.49 24.73
C ASP A 154 10.86 -5.95 24.17
N GLY A 155 9.76 -5.57 24.83
CA GLY A 155 8.38 -5.81 24.40
C GLY A 155 7.77 -4.71 23.51
N LEU A 156 8.59 -3.77 23.04
CA LEU A 156 8.16 -2.58 22.28
C LEU A 156 7.06 -1.79 22.99
N VAL A 157 7.19 -1.60 24.31
CA VAL A 157 6.29 -0.77 25.11
C VAL A 157 6.86 0.64 25.22
N TRP A 158 6.05 1.65 24.87
CA TRP A 158 6.40 3.06 25.07
C TRP A 158 5.68 3.60 26.30
N PRO A 159 6.38 3.94 27.40
CA PRO A 159 5.77 4.75 28.46
C PRO A 159 5.31 6.10 27.86
N PRO A 160 4.09 6.61 28.16
CA PRO A 160 3.10 6.21 29.17
C PRO A 160 1.98 5.27 28.67
N GLY A 161 2.17 4.60 27.54
CA GLY A 161 1.14 3.82 26.87
C GLY A 161 0.77 2.50 27.54
N SER A 162 -0.11 1.78 26.85
CA SER A 162 -0.63 0.48 27.24
C SER A 162 0.46 -0.60 27.27
N ARG A 163 0.19 -1.70 27.99
CA ARG A 163 0.98 -2.93 27.93
C ARG A 163 0.28 -4.03 27.15
N GLU A 164 -0.75 -3.66 26.37
CA GLU A 164 -1.56 -4.61 25.62
C GLU A 164 -0.75 -5.21 24.46
N ALA A 165 -1.12 -6.42 24.04
CA ALA A 165 -0.58 -7.00 22.82
C ALA A 165 -0.99 -6.13 21.62
N PHE A 166 -0.13 -6.04 20.59
CA PHE A 166 -0.45 -5.30 19.39
C PHE A 166 -1.42 -6.12 18.53
N LEU A 167 -2.66 -5.66 18.43
CA LEU A 167 -3.71 -6.32 17.67
C LEU A 167 -3.84 -5.69 16.28
N GLY A 168 -3.65 -6.51 15.26
CA GLY A 168 -3.90 -6.12 13.89
C GLY A 168 -3.84 -7.28 12.92
N ASP A 169 -4.03 -6.98 11.64
CA ASP A 169 -3.92 -7.97 10.57
C ASP A 169 -3.35 -7.37 9.26
N LEU A 170 -3.03 -8.27 8.33
CA LEU A 170 -2.61 -7.94 6.98
C LEU A 170 -3.83 -7.96 6.06
N ARG A 171 -4.03 -6.88 5.31
CA ARG A 171 -5.15 -6.76 4.37
C ARG A 171 -4.66 -6.73 2.92
N ALA A 172 -5.60 -6.99 2.01
CA ALA A 172 -5.41 -6.63 0.61
C ALA A 172 -5.36 -5.10 0.48
N ILE A 173 -5.40 -4.56 -0.73
CA ILE A 173 -5.58 -3.12 -0.87
C ILE A 173 -6.94 -2.71 -0.25
N GLU A 174 -6.91 -1.66 0.56
CA GLU A 174 -8.09 -0.96 1.06
C GLU A 174 -8.09 0.46 0.51
N MET A 175 -9.24 1.09 0.50
CA MET A 175 -9.51 2.38 -0.12
C MET A 175 -9.70 3.45 0.97
N GLY A 176 -9.76 4.72 0.57
CA GLY A 176 -10.09 5.85 1.46
C GLY A 176 -8.90 6.53 2.14
N SER A 177 -7.79 6.74 1.42
CA SER A 177 -6.73 7.69 1.85
C SER A 177 -5.70 7.94 0.73
N ASP A 178 -4.66 8.75 0.98
CA ASP A 178 -3.69 9.25 -0.02
C ASP A 178 -2.94 8.16 -0.80
N HIS A 179 -2.78 6.97 -0.24
CA HIS A 179 -2.15 5.84 -0.94
C HIS A 179 -2.88 5.45 -2.22
N GLN A 180 -4.19 5.74 -2.34
CA GLN A 180 -4.94 5.56 -3.58
C GLN A 180 -4.42 6.47 -4.70
N VAL A 181 -4.06 7.71 -4.37
CA VAL A 181 -3.51 8.67 -5.34
C VAL A 181 -2.11 8.23 -5.74
N LEU A 182 -1.25 7.90 -4.76
CA LEU A 182 0.11 7.43 -5.03
C LEU A 182 0.12 6.22 -5.96
N GLN A 183 -0.86 5.34 -5.81
CA GLN A 183 -0.92 4.08 -6.53
C GLN A 183 -1.70 4.13 -7.85
N ASP A 184 -2.37 5.25 -8.15
CA ASP A 184 -3.12 5.40 -9.39
C ASP A 184 -2.20 5.17 -10.62
N GLY A 185 -2.80 4.65 -11.69
CA GLY A 185 -2.12 4.31 -12.94
C GLY A 185 -1.29 5.45 -13.56
N ALA A 186 -1.57 6.71 -13.22
CA ALA A 186 -0.77 7.86 -13.64
C ALA A 186 0.55 8.02 -12.86
N PHE A 187 0.62 7.56 -11.61
CA PHE A 187 1.77 7.77 -10.72
C PHE A 187 2.54 6.48 -10.42
N ARG A 188 1.81 5.37 -10.23
CA ARG A 188 2.34 4.02 -10.06
C ARG A 188 3.41 3.86 -8.97
N ILE A 189 3.18 4.46 -7.80
CA ILE A 189 4.08 4.36 -6.65
C ILE A 189 3.55 3.30 -5.67
N PRO A 190 4.11 2.08 -5.64
CA PRO A 190 3.61 1.02 -4.76
C PRO A 190 3.72 1.45 -3.30
N THR A 191 2.60 1.43 -2.57
CA THR A 191 2.50 2.03 -1.24
C THR A 191 1.78 1.08 -0.29
N VAL A 192 2.40 0.74 0.84
CA VAL A 192 1.71 0.05 1.94
C VAL A 192 0.98 1.08 2.80
N TYR A 193 -0.18 0.70 3.34
CA TYR A 193 -1.06 1.60 4.07
C TYR A 193 -1.32 1.09 5.48
N PHE A 194 -1.11 1.94 6.47
CA PHE A 194 -1.32 1.65 7.88
C PHE A 194 -2.52 2.45 8.35
N HIS A 195 -3.48 1.78 8.97
CA HIS A 195 -4.61 2.47 9.57
C HIS A 195 -5.38 1.65 10.59
N ASP A 196 -6.13 2.34 11.44
CA ASP A 196 -7.10 1.76 12.34
C ASP A 196 -8.49 1.86 11.75
N TRP A 197 -9.17 0.73 11.66
CA TRP A 197 -10.56 0.67 11.21
C TRP A 197 -11.33 -0.46 11.90
N PRO A 198 -12.66 -0.36 12.04
CA PRO A 198 -13.44 0.88 12.01
C PRO A 198 -13.17 1.76 13.23
N ASP A 199 -13.21 3.08 13.08
CA ASP A 199 -13.12 4.02 14.22
C ASP A 199 -14.48 4.69 14.46
N VAL A 200 -15.10 4.47 15.61
CA VAL A 200 -16.42 5.06 15.93
C VAL A 200 -16.36 6.53 16.35
N THR A 201 -15.16 7.07 16.54
CA THR A 201 -14.91 8.45 16.96
C THR A 201 -14.52 9.37 15.82
N ILE A 202 -14.15 8.80 14.66
CA ILE A 202 -13.81 9.50 13.42
C ILE A 202 -14.87 10.55 13.05
N HIS A 203 -14.44 11.72 12.57
CA HIS A 203 -15.30 12.85 12.19
C HIS A 203 -16.27 13.34 13.28
N THR A 204 -15.97 13.08 14.56
CA THR A 204 -16.75 13.59 15.68
C THR A 204 -15.88 14.43 16.63
N ASN A 205 -16.53 15.18 17.53
CA ASN A 205 -15.83 15.84 18.63
C ASN A 205 -15.23 14.87 19.66
N LYS A 206 -15.39 13.55 19.48
CA LYS A 206 -14.78 12.51 20.30
C LYS A 206 -13.44 12.04 19.79
N ASP A 207 -13.00 12.39 18.59
CA ASP A 207 -11.65 12.08 18.14
C ASP A 207 -10.60 12.95 18.84
N GLN A 208 -10.24 12.55 20.06
CA GLN A 208 -9.41 13.32 20.99
C GLN A 208 -8.12 12.55 21.33
N PRO A 209 -7.02 13.25 21.72
CA PRO A 209 -5.75 12.60 22.03
C PRO A 209 -5.84 11.53 23.14
N GLU A 210 -6.80 11.65 24.07
CA GLU A 210 -6.99 10.65 25.13
C GLU A 210 -7.50 9.30 24.61
N ASN A 211 -7.97 9.22 23.36
CA ASN A 211 -8.37 7.98 22.70
C ASN A 211 -7.20 7.28 22.00
N LEU A 212 -5.99 7.84 22.04
CA LEU A 212 -4.81 7.25 21.43
C LEU A 212 -3.95 6.50 22.45
N ASP A 213 -3.18 5.53 21.95
CA ASP A 213 -2.22 4.78 22.74
C ASP A 213 -0.78 5.10 22.33
N ALA A 214 0.02 5.58 23.28
CA ALA A 214 1.44 5.86 23.04
C ALA A 214 2.24 4.60 22.69
N THR A 215 1.89 3.44 23.26
CA THR A 215 2.56 2.17 22.93
C THR A 215 2.26 1.75 21.51
N LYS A 216 1.00 1.81 21.08
CA LYS A 216 0.61 1.58 19.68
C LYS A 216 1.32 2.52 18.72
N LEU A 217 1.30 3.83 18.98
CA LEU A 217 1.99 4.83 18.15
C LEU A 217 3.49 4.55 18.04
N GLY A 218 4.15 4.22 19.16
CA GLY A 218 5.56 3.86 19.18
C GLY A 218 5.87 2.61 18.35
N ARG A 219 5.03 1.58 18.44
CA ARG A 219 5.14 0.36 17.62
C ARG A 219 4.94 0.64 16.14
N VAL A 220 3.97 1.46 15.78
CA VAL A 220 3.72 1.88 14.40
C VAL A 220 4.90 2.69 13.85
N ALA A 221 5.42 3.65 14.62
CA ALA A 221 6.60 4.41 14.24
C ALA A 221 7.83 3.49 14.08
N PHE A 222 8.05 2.55 15.00
CA PHE A 222 9.14 1.57 14.89
C PHE A 222 9.03 0.71 13.62
N MET A 223 7.84 0.16 13.35
CA MET A 223 7.56 -0.61 12.14
C MET A 223 7.79 0.23 10.87
N GLY A 224 7.25 1.44 10.82
CA GLY A 224 7.42 2.36 9.70
C GLY A 224 8.88 2.75 9.45
N ALA A 225 9.64 3.03 10.52
CA ALA A 225 11.07 3.29 10.47
C ALA A 225 11.83 2.07 9.92
N GLY A 226 11.53 0.87 10.41
CA GLY A 226 12.13 -0.38 9.94
C GLY A 226 11.89 -0.64 8.45
N ILE A 227 10.67 -0.43 7.98
CA ILE A 227 10.29 -0.62 6.56
C ILE A 227 11.00 0.41 5.68
N ALA A 228 10.92 1.70 6.04
CA ALA A 228 11.58 2.77 5.32
C ALA A 228 13.09 2.55 5.25
N TRP A 229 13.69 2.16 6.39
CA TRP A 229 15.12 1.89 6.48
C TRP A 229 15.54 0.70 5.62
N THR A 230 14.77 -0.39 5.66
CA THR A 230 15.05 -1.57 4.83
C THR A 230 15.04 -1.20 3.35
N LEU A 231 14.02 -0.47 2.88
CA LEU A 231 13.93 -0.03 1.49
C LEU A 231 15.05 0.96 1.11
N ALA A 232 15.44 1.85 2.02
CA ALA A 232 16.38 2.92 1.74
C ALA A 232 17.86 2.55 1.93
N ALA A 233 18.16 1.62 2.83
CA ALA A 233 19.52 1.41 3.35
C ALA A 233 20.01 -0.05 3.29
N LEU A 234 19.15 -1.07 3.09
CA LEU A 234 19.58 -2.47 3.10
C LEU A 234 20.79 -2.69 2.15
N PRO A 235 21.91 -3.23 2.67
CA PRO A 235 23.11 -3.43 1.86
C PRO A 235 22.90 -4.53 0.82
N ASP A 236 23.61 -4.41 -0.30
CA ASP A 236 23.51 -5.37 -1.40
C ASP A 236 23.88 -6.81 -0.98
N SER A 237 24.75 -6.95 0.03
CA SER A 237 25.15 -8.25 0.61
C SER A 237 23.99 -8.99 1.28
N GLU A 238 22.95 -8.28 1.72
CA GLU A 238 21.78 -8.88 2.38
C GLU A 238 20.57 -9.00 1.46
N ALA A 239 20.59 -8.35 0.29
CA ALA A 239 19.46 -8.33 -0.64
C ALA A 239 19.04 -9.71 -1.15
N ALA A 240 19.91 -10.72 -1.10
CA ALA A 240 19.56 -12.11 -1.40
C ALA A 240 18.45 -12.65 -0.49
N ARG A 241 18.33 -12.16 0.76
CA ARG A 241 17.25 -12.51 1.70
C ARG A 241 15.88 -12.08 1.16
N LEU A 242 15.80 -10.94 0.48
CA LEU A 242 14.56 -10.44 -0.11
C LEU A 242 14.08 -11.32 -1.27
N VAL A 243 15.00 -11.95 -2.02
CA VAL A 243 14.64 -12.94 -3.04
C VAL A 243 13.98 -14.16 -2.41
N VAL A 244 14.46 -14.60 -1.25
CA VAL A 244 13.86 -15.71 -0.49
C VAL A 244 12.46 -15.35 0.01
N LEU A 245 12.27 -14.15 0.58
CA LEU A 245 10.96 -13.68 1.03
C LEU A 245 9.96 -13.55 -0.14
N ALA A 246 10.39 -12.94 -1.25
CA ALA A 246 9.56 -12.81 -2.46
C ALA A 246 9.16 -14.18 -3.02
N ARG A 247 10.09 -15.15 -3.02
CA ARG A 247 9.82 -16.52 -3.44
C ARG A 247 8.81 -17.21 -2.52
N ALA A 248 9.00 -17.14 -1.21
CA ALA A 248 8.11 -17.75 -0.23
C ALA A 248 6.68 -17.21 -0.38
N SER A 249 6.54 -15.88 -0.50
CA SER A 249 5.25 -15.23 -0.72
C SER A 249 4.60 -15.64 -2.06
N ALA A 250 5.39 -15.81 -3.13
CA ALA A 250 4.87 -16.30 -4.41
C ALA A 250 4.37 -17.76 -4.31
N GLU A 251 5.05 -18.61 -3.55
CA GLU A 251 4.65 -20.01 -3.31
C GLU A 251 3.38 -20.10 -2.46
N GLU A 252 3.28 -19.30 -1.41
CA GLU A 252 2.07 -19.20 -0.58
C GLU A 252 0.87 -18.70 -1.38
N ARG A 253 1.04 -17.64 -2.17
CA ARG A 253 -0.03 -17.11 -3.04
C ARG A 253 -0.48 -18.16 -4.05
N ALA A 254 0.46 -18.89 -4.67
CA ALA A 254 0.12 -19.96 -5.60
C ALA A 254 -0.60 -21.15 -4.91
N ALA A 255 -0.26 -21.45 -3.65
CA ALA A 255 -0.96 -22.46 -2.87
C ALA A 255 -2.41 -22.05 -2.57
N TRP A 256 -2.64 -20.81 -2.14
CA TRP A 256 -3.99 -20.28 -1.93
C TRP A 256 -4.79 -20.19 -3.23
N ALA A 257 -4.17 -19.82 -4.35
CA ALA A 257 -4.82 -19.82 -5.66
C ALA A 257 -5.28 -21.22 -6.09
N ARG A 258 -4.47 -22.26 -5.86
CA ARG A 258 -4.86 -23.66 -6.09
C ARG A 258 -5.99 -24.11 -5.19
N ALA A 259 -5.94 -23.74 -3.91
CA ALA A 259 -7.03 -24.04 -2.97
C ALA A 259 -8.34 -23.40 -3.45
N ARG A 260 -8.29 -22.13 -3.86
CA ARG A 260 -9.44 -21.42 -4.43
C ARG A 260 -9.94 -22.08 -5.73
N ALA A 261 -9.03 -22.48 -6.62
CA ALA A 261 -9.38 -23.19 -7.85
C ALA A 261 -10.08 -24.52 -7.56
N ALA A 262 -9.60 -25.29 -6.59
CA ALA A 262 -10.17 -26.58 -6.20
C ALA A 262 -11.54 -26.46 -5.50
N LEU A 263 -11.77 -25.34 -4.79
CA LEU A 263 -13.04 -25.04 -4.14
C LEU A 263 -14.05 -24.31 -5.06
N GLY A 264 -13.57 -23.79 -6.19
CA GLY A 264 -14.37 -23.06 -7.17
C GLY A 264 -15.17 -23.98 -8.11
N GLY A 265 -16.20 -23.42 -8.76
CA GLY A 265 -17.04 -24.14 -9.70
C GLY A 265 -16.64 -24.03 -11.18
N ASP A 266 -15.82 -23.04 -11.54
CA ASP A 266 -15.37 -22.80 -12.92
C ASP A 266 -13.89 -23.16 -13.08
N PRO A 267 -13.55 -24.21 -13.86
CA PRO A 267 -12.17 -24.62 -14.09
C PRO A 267 -11.30 -23.56 -14.77
N ARG A 268 -11.86 -22.71 -15.63
CA ARG A 268 -11.11 -21.63 -16.30
C ARG A 268 -10.71 -20.56 -15.31
N ASP A 269 -11.63 -20.16 -14.43
CA ASP A 269 -11.33 -19.18 -13.38
C ASP A 269 -10.28 -19.73 -12.40
N GLY A 270 -10.33 -21.03 -12.10
CA GLY A 270 -9.28 -21.72 -11.36
C GLY A 270 -7.88 -21.52 -11.98
N LEU A 271 -7.76 -21.70 -13.30
CA LEU A 271 -6.49 -21.46 -14.00
C LEU A 271 -6.09 -19.98 -14.02
N LEU A 272 -7.05 -19.04 -14.02
CA LEU A 272 -6.77 -17.60 -13.90
C LEU A 272 -6.20 -17.26 -12.52
N PHE A 273 -6.77 -17.80 -11.44
CA PHE A 273 -6.25 -17.58 -10.09
C PHE A 273 -4.79 -18.03 -9.99
N GLU A 274 -4.47 -19.23 -10.50
CA GLU A 274 -3.10 -19.74 -10.49
C GLU A 274 -2.15 -18.92 -11.39
N ARG A 275 -2.60 -18.54 -12.60
CA ARG A 275 -1.81 -17.73 -13.53
C ARG A 275 -1.43 -16.39 -12.91
N GLU A 276 -2.42 -15.69 -12.35
CA GLU A 276 -2.21 -14.36 -11.77
C GLU A 276 -1.42 -14.40 -10.48
N ALA A 277 -1.64 -15.39 -9.61
CA ALA A 277 -0.82 -15.59 -8.42
C ALA A 277 0.68 -15.68 -8.75
N LEU A 278 1.02 -16.47 -9.77
CA LEU A 278 2.40 -16.62 -10.25
C LEU A 278 2.89 -15.35 -10.97
N ALA A 279 2.03 -14.67 -11.73
CA ALA A 279 2.38 -13.40 -12.38
C ALA A 279 2.73 -12.31 -11.35
N GLN A 280 1.96 -12.23 -10.26
CA GLN A 280 2.24 -11.31 -9.16
C GLN A 280 3.55 -11.64 -8.46
N GLY A 281 3.83 -12.93 -8.22
CA GLY A 281 5.13 -13.38 -7.70
C GLY A 281 6.30 -12.98 -8.59
N ILE A 282 6.14 -13.07 -9.91
CA ILE A 282 7.14 -12.61 -10.89
C ILE A 282 7.39 -11.10 -10.78
N GLU A 283 6.34 -10.28 -10.71
CA GLU A 283 6.51 -8.82 -10.59
C GLU A 283 7.12 -8.41 -9.24
N THR A 284 6.73 -9.07 -8.13
CA THR A 284 7.38 -8.86 -6.84
C THR A 284 8.88 -9.19 -6.91
N LEU A 285 9.27 -10.32 -7.49
CA LEU A 285 10.69 -10.67 -7.68
C LEU A 285 11.43 -9.64 -8.54
N ARG A 286 10.81 -9.14 -9.61
CA ARG A 286 11.39 -8.09 -10.45
C ARG A 286 11.59 -6.78 -9.69
N SER A 287 10.69 -6.43 -8.78
CA SER A 287 10.87 -5.26 -7.93
C SER A 287 12.11 -5.37 -7.03
N VAL A 288 12.44 -6.60 -6.56
CA VAL A 288 13.71 -6.85 -5.83
C VAL A 288 14.91 -6.55 -6.71
N ALA A 289 14.94 -7.06 -7.95
CA ALA A 289 16.06 -6.79 -8.87
C ALA A 289 16.16 -5.30 -9.26
N SER A 290 15.02 -4.60 -9.36
CA SER A 290 14.99 -3.17 -9.64
C SER A 290 15.63 -2.36 -8.52
N LEU A 291 15.30 -2.66 -7.27
CA LEU A 291 15.85 -1.96 -6.09
C LEU A 291 17.25 -2.46 -5.72
N TRP A 292 17.57 -3.72 -5.95
CA TRP A 292 18.88 -4.31 -5.67
C TRP A 292 19.39 -5.05 -6.91
N PRO A 293 19.98 -4.33 -7.89
CA PRO A 293 20.51 -4.90 -9.13
C PRO A 293 21.45 -6.11 -8.96
N PRO A 294 22.29 -6.21 -7.90
CA PRO A 294 23.09 -7.42 -7.68
C PRO A 294 22.28 -8.72 -7.54
N THR A 295 20.99 -8.64 -7.20
CA THR A 295 20.09 -9.80 -7.12
C THR A 295 19.54 -10.26 -8.48
N ALA A 296 19.76 -9.52 -9.57
CA ALA A 296 19.13 -9.74 -10.87
C ALA A 296 19.30 -11.17 -11.41
N ALA A 297 20.48 -11.78 -11.24
CA ALA A 297 20.73 -13.14 -11.68
C ALA A 297 19.94 -14.18 -10.87
N ALA A 298 19.78 -13.97 -9.56
CA ALA A 298 18.98 -14.86 -8.70
C ALA A 298 17.48 -14.71 -9.01
N VAL A 299 17.01 -13.46 -9.16
CA VAL A 299 15.65 -13.13 -9.57
C VAL A 299 15.31 -13.75 -10.92
N ALA A 300 16.20 -13.65 -11.92
CA ALA A 300 15.96 -14.23 -13.24
C ALA A 300 15.71 -15.75 -13.19
N ARG A 301 16.45 -16.48 -12.34
CA ARG A 301 16.24 -17.93 -12.16
C ARG A 301 14.88 -18.25 -11.56
N GLU A 302 14.46 -17.49 -10.54
CA GLU A 302 13.13 -17.68 -9.92
C GLU A 302 12.00 -17.27 -10.86
N VAL A 303 12.16 -16.17 -11.61
CA VAL A 303 11.18 -15.76 -12.64
C VAL A 303 11.00 -16.84 -13.69
N GLU A 304 12.08 -17.43 -14.21
CA GLU A 304 11.99 -18.55 -15.15
C GLU A 304 11.34 -19.79 -14.53
N ARG A 305 11.59 -20.05 -13.25
CA ARG A 305 10.88 -21.13 -12.54
C ARG A 305 9.38 -20.89 -12.47
N LEU A 306 8.96 -19.69 -12.05
CA LEU A 306 7.54 -19.34 -11.95
C LEU A 306 6.84 -19.35 -13.32
N ARG A 307 7.51 -18.86 -14.38
CA ARG A 307 6.99 -18.92 -15.76
C ARG A 307 6.71 -20.34 -16.22
N ARG A 308 7.58 -21.31 -15.90
CA ARG A 308 7.34 -22.73 -16.21
C ARG A 308 6.16 -23.34 -15.45
N LEU A 309 5.79 -22.76 -14.31
CA LEU A 309 4.67 -23.20 -13.49
C LEU A 309 3.35 -22.53 -13.89
N GLN A 310 3.38 -21.48 -14.72
CA GLN A 310 2.16 -20.78 -15.11
C GLN A 310 1.27 -21.68 -15.98
N PRO A 311 -0.01 -21.86 -15.63
CA PRO A 311 -0.92 -22.63 -16.45
C PRO A 311 -1.25 -21.88 -17.74
N THR A 312 -1.55 -22.65 -18.79
CA THR A 312 -2.17 -22.11 -20.00
C THR A 312 -3.67 -22.01 -19.77
N VAL A 313 -4.21 -20.80 -19.89
CA VAL A 313 -5.65 -20.54 -19.72
C VAL A 313 -6.33 -20.59 -21.11
N PRO A 314 -7.37 -21.39 -21.31
CA PRO A 314 -8.10 -21.41 -22.58
C PRO A 314 -8.80 -20.06 -22.83
N PRO A 315 -8.98 -19.65 -24.11
CA PRO A 315 -9.75 -18.46 -24.44
C PRO A 315 -11.17 -18.54 -23.87
N ALA A 316 -11.70 -17.41 -23.39
CA ALA A 316 -13.10 -17.32 -23.00
C ALA A 316 -14.02 -17.41 -24.23
N GLY A 317 -15.26 -17.89 -24.02
CA GLY A 317 -16.27 -17.94 -25.07
C GLY A 317 -16.71 -16.55 -25.53
N GLU A 318 -16.84 -15.60 -24.61
CA GLU A 318 -17.06 -14.18 -24.91
C GLU A 318 -15.75 -13.41 -24.78
N ARG A 319 -15.46 -12.54 -25.76
CA ARG A 319 -14.28 -11.68 -25.77
C ARG A 319 -14.63 -10.28 -26.26
N ASP A 320 -14.06 -9.31 -25.58
CA ASP A 320 -13.96 -7.93 -26.02
C ASP A 320 -12.48 -7.59 -26.28
N VAL A 321 -12.18 -7.23 -27.53
CA VAL A 321 -10.82 -6.93 -28.02
C VAL A 321 -10.48 -5.44 -27.97
N ARG A 322 -11.42 -4.57 -27.54
CA ARG A 322 -11.14 -3.14 -27.35
C ARG A 322 -9.98 -2.99 -26.37
N VAL A 323 -9.03 -2.12 -26.72
CA VAL A 323 -7.87 -1.79 -25.87
C VAL A 323 -8.07 -0.38 -25.35
N PRO A 324 -8.58 -0.21 -24.11
CA PRO A 324 -8.80 1.11 -23.55
C PRO A 324 -7.46 1.81 -23.28
N VAL A 325 -7.46 3.13 -23.42
CA VAL A 325 -6.30 3.99 -23.20
C VAL A 325 -6.71 5.07 -22.20
N ARG A 326 -5.90 5.26 -21.15
CA ARG A 326 -6.16 6.29 -20.15
C ARG A 326 -5.83 7.67 -20.75
N SER A 327 -6.70 8.65 -20.51
CA SER A 327 -6.42 10.04 -20.87
C SER A 327 -5.23 10.56 -20.07
N ALA A 328 -4.24 11.14 -20.73
CA ALA A 328 -3.10 11.77 -20.06
C ALA A 328 -3.48 13.04 -19.28
N ASP A 329 -4.63 13.64 -19.64
CA ASP A 329 -5.16 14.85 -19.00
C ASP A 329 -5.83 14.54 -17.65
N VAL A 330 -6.18 13.28 -17.39
CA VAL A 330 -6.86 12.84 -16.17
C VAL A 330 -5.90 12.00 -15.33
N ARG A 331 -5.33 12.63 -14.29
CA ARG A 331 -4.35 12.03 -13.37
C ARG A 331 -4.97 11.88 -11.98
N GLY A 332 -4.72 10.74 -11.34
CA GLY A 332 -5.32 10.40 -10.04
C GLY A 332 -6.62 9.62 -10.17
N PRO A 333 -7.17 9.11 -9.05
CA PRO A 333 -8.42 8.35 -9.05
C PRO A 333 -9.58 9.12 -9.69
N LEU A 334 -10.47 8.42 -10.39
CA LEU A 334 -11.66 9.04 -11.01
C LEU A 334 -12.73 9.42 -9.97
N GLU A 335 -12.78 8.68 -8.87
CA GLU A 335 -13.69 8.90 -7.76
C GLU A 335 -12.87 8.75 -6.47
N VAL A 336 -12.88 9.78 -5.63
CA VAL A 336 -12.41 9.74 -4.24
C VAL A 336 -13.15 10.84 -3.46
N TYR A 337 -13.71 10.46 -2.30
CA TYR A 337 -14.47 11.34 -1.42
C TYR A 337 -15.52 12.18 -2.16
N ASN A 338 -15.52 13.49 -1.97
CA ASN A 338 -16.52 14.42 -2.53
C ASN A 338 -16.27 14.75 -4.01
N TYR A 339 -15.35 14.05 -4.69
CA TYR A 339 -15.03 14.26 -6.10
C TYR A 339 -15.29 13.00 -6.92
N ASP A 340 -16.04 13.19 -8.02
CA ASP A 340 -16.23 12.21 -9.06
C ASP A 340 -16.05 12.91 -10.43
N HIS A 341 -15.01 12.49 -11.14
CA HIS A 341 -14.64 13.05 -12.44
C HIS A 341 -15.73 12.80 -13.50
N LEU A 342 -16.38 11.64 -13.47
CA LEU A 342 -17.45 11.31 -14.41
C LEU A 342 -18.69 12.16 -14.12
N ALA A 343 -19.01 12.42 -12.85
CA ALA A 343 -20.08 13.35 -12.48
C ALA A 343 -19.82 14.77 -13.01
N GLU A 344 -18.57 15.23 -12.91
CA GLU A 344 -18.16 16.55 -13.42
C GLU A 344 -18.30 16.64 -14.94
N VAL A 345 -17.87 15.61 -15.67
CA VAL A 345 -17.83 15.62 -17.15
C VAL A 345 -19.21 15.30 -17.76
N LEU A 346 -19.96 14.36 -17.19
CA LEU A 346 -21.25 13.91 -17.72
C LEU A 346 -22.44 14.70 -17.15
N GLY A 347 -22.22 15.45 -16.06
CA GLY A 347 -23.21 16.26 -15.38
C GLY A 347 -23.91 15.53 -14.21
N PRO A 348 -24.51 16.28 -13.27
CA PRO A 348 -24.98 15.76 -11.98
C PRO A 348 -26.19 14.81 -12.06
N ALA A 349 -26.80 14.65 -13.24
CA ALA A 349 -27.93 13.77 -13.47
C ALA A 349 -27.52 12.44 -14.14
N ALA A 350 -26.23 12.26 -14.45
CA ALA A 350 -25.73 11.02 -15.04
C ALA A 350 -25.83 9.87 -14.03
N ASP A 351 -26.25 8.69 -14.50
CA ASP A 351 -26.14 7.46 -13.73
C ASP A 351 -24.71 6.93 -13.89
N LEU A 352 -23.92 7.05 -12.82
CA LEU A 352 -22.51 6.68 -12.80
C LEU A 352 -22.29 5.26 -12.28
N ARG A 353 -23.36 4.59 -11.84
CA ARG A 353 -23.26 3.25 -11.28
C ARG A 353 -23.07 2.24 -12.41
N THR A 354 -21.88 1.64 -12.46
CA THR A 354 -21.59 0.50 -13.32
C THR A 354 -21.96 -0.80 -12.62
N ALA A 355 -22.10 -1.88 -13.39
CA ALA A 355 -22.30 -3.21 -12.81
C ALA A 355 -21.12 -3.61 -11.90
N LEU A 356 -19.89 -3.19 -12.22
CA LEU A 356 -18.71 -3.44 -11.40
C LEU A 356 -18.74 -2.66 -10.07
N SER A 357 -19.10 -1.37 -10.09
CA SER A 357 -19.18 -0.56 -8.86
C SER A 357 -20.32 -1.00 -7.93
N GLY A 358 -21.36 -1.64 -8.48
CA GLY A 358 -22.47 -2.20 -7.71
C GLY A 358 -22.15 -3.45 -6.88
N ARG A 359 -20.95 -4.03 -7.02
CA ARG A 359 -20.52 -5.24 -6.29
C ARG A 359 -20.06 -4.90 -4.87
N SER A 360 -20.00 -5.91 -3.99
CA SER A 360 -19.53 -5.72 -2.60
C SER A 360 -18.09 -5.20 -2.51
N ASN A 361 -17.22 -5.57 -3.46
CA ASN A 361 -15.86 -5.08 -3.57
C ASN A 361 -15.70 -4.11 -4.77
N GLY A 362 -16.78 -3.43 -5.15
CA GLY A 362 -16.87 -2.65 -6.39
C GLY A 362 -15.84 -1.51 -6.47
N GLU A 363 -15.59 -0.82 -5.36
CA GLU A 363 -14.61 0.27 -5.29
C GLU A 363 -13.20 -0.20 -5.69
N VAL A 364 -12.71 -1.27 -5.07
CA VAL A 364 -11.40 -1.87 -5.38
C VAL A 364 -11.36 -2.41 -6.81
N LEU A 365 -12.42 -3.08 -7.26
CA LEU A 365 -12.49 -3.64 -8.62
C LEU A 365 -12.44 -2.53 -9.68
N CYS A 366 -13.18 -1.44 -9.51
CA CYS A 366 -13.15 -0.29 -10.41
C CYS A 366 -11.77 0.37 -10.41
N TYR A 367 -11.20 0.61 -9.22
CA TYR A 367 -9.86 1.19 -9.09
C TYR A 367 -8.79 0.36 -9.82
N GLU A 368 -8.80 -0.95 -9.63
CA GLU A 368 -7.81 -1.85 -10.23
C GLU A 368 -8.07 -2.07 -11.73
N ALA A 369 -9.33 -2.05 -12.18
CA ALA A 369 -9.67 -2.04 -13.60
C ALA A 369 -9.04 -0.82 -14.29
N LEU A 370 -9.19 0.37 -13.72
CA LEU A 370 -8.63 1.61 -14.24
C LEU A 370 -7.10 1.62 -14.22
N ASN A 371 -6.47 1.02 -13.21
CA ASN A 371 -5.01 0.85 -13.16
C ASN A 371 -4.45 -0.10 -14.22
N LEU A 372 -5.29 -0.98 -14.78
CA LEU A 372 -4.94 -1.89 -15.87
C LEU A 372 -5.15 -1.28 -17.26
N VAL A 373 -5.82 -0.13 -17.37
CA VAL A 373 -6.02 0.63 -18.62
C VAL A 373 -4.70 1.30 -19.01
N ASP A 374 -3.86 0.58 -19.74
CA ASP A 374 -2.50 1.00 -20.12
C ASP A 374 -2.28 1.11 -21.64
N GLY A 375 -3.35 1.00 -22.43
CA GLY A 375 -3.27 1.00 -23.89
C GLY A 375 -2.63 -0.25 -24.51
N ARG A 376 -2.44 -1.32 -23.72
CA ARG A 376 -1.89 -2.60 -24.19
C ARG A 376 -2.82 -3.78 -23.94
N ARG A 377 -3.56 -3.75 -22.82
CA ARG A 377 -4.50 -4.80 -22.45
C ARG A 377 -5.86 -4.58 -23.10
N SER A 378 -6.44 -5.64 -23.66
CA SER A 378 -7.85 -5.62 -24.05
C SER A 378 -8.77 -5.66 -22.82
N VAL A 379 -10.03 -5.26 -22.98
CA VAL A 379 -11.07 -5.44 -21.95
C VAL A 379 -11.12 -6.89 -21.45
N SER A 380 -10.97 -7.88 -22.35
CA SER A 380 -10.88 -9.29 -21.95
C SER A 380 -9.66 -9.60 -21.07
N ASP A 381 -8.50 -8.98 -21.34
CA ASP A 381 -7.28 -9.20 -20.55
C ASP A 381 -7.43 -8.57 -19.16
N ILE A 382 -8.01 -7.37 -19.07
CA ILE A 382 -8.32 -6.70 -17.80
C ILE A 382 -9.26 -7.58 -16.97
N ARG A 383 -10.35 -8.06 -17.58
CA ARG A 383 -11.29 -8.99 -16.94
C ARG A 383 -10.59 -10.23 -16.39
N ASP A 384 -9.77 -10.88 -17.21
CA ASP A 384 -9.05 -12.10 -16.82
C ASP A 384 -8.10 -11.84 -15.63
N ILE A 385 -7.46 -10.66 -15.58
CA ILE A 385 -6.62 -10.25 -14.43
C ILE A 385 -7.47 -9.99 -13.19
N LEU A 386 -8.58 -9.25 -13.31
CA LEU A 386 -9.49 -8.99 -12.18
C LEU A 386 -10.05 -10.29 -11.61
N THR A 387 -10.45 -11.21 -12.48
CA THR A 387 -10.87 -12.55 -12.07
C THR A 387 -9.73 -13.28 -11.36
N GLY A 388 -8.55 -13.34 -11.95
CA GLY A 388 -7.43 -14.08 -11.35
C GLY A 388 -6.92 -13.51 -10.02
N ARG A 389 -7.11 -12.22 -9.75
CA ARG A 389 -6.59 -11.54 -8.54
C ARG A 389 -7.63 -11.34 -7.44
N TYR A 390 -8.88 -11.03 -7.82
CA TYR A 390 -9.92 -10.64 -6.88
C TYR A 390 -11.06 -11.64 -6.86
N GLU A 391 -11.95 -11.59 -7.84
CA GLU A 391 -13.13 -12.43 -7.92
C GLU A 391 -13.67 -12.54 -9.34
N PRO A 392 -14.40 -13.63 -9.66
CA PRO A 392 -15.04 -13.79 -10.96
C PRO A 392 -15.90 -12.58 -11.34
N VAL A 393 -15.57 -12.00 -12.49
CA VAL A 393 -16.27 -10.88 -13.13
C VAL A 393 -16.49 -11.20 -14.60
N SER A 394 -17.56 -10.69 -15.19
CA SER A 394 -17.87 -10.90 -16.61
C SER A 394 -17.17 -9.89 -17.51
N VAL A 395 -17.05 -10.21 -18.80
CA VAL A 395 -16.52 -9.24 -19.80
C VAL A 395 -17.43 -8.02 -19.88
N ARG A 396 -18.76 -8.21 -19.77
CA ARG A 396 -19.74 -7.12 -19.79
C ARG A 396 -19.56 -6.15 -18.62
N GLU A 397 -19.35 -6.64 -17.40
CA GLU A 397 -19.12 -5.79 -16.22
C GLU A 397 -17.86 -4.93 -16.34
N VAL A 398 -16.82 -5.42 -17.02
CA VAL A 398 -15.55 -4.69 -17.21
C VAL A 398 -15.58 -3.78 -18.44
N ALA A 399 -16.49 -4.07 -19.37
CA ALA A 399 -16.67 -3.35 -20.64
C ALA A 399 -17.49 -2.06 -20.51
N GLU A 400 -18.38 -2.03 -19.52
CA GLU A 400 -19.12 -0.86 -19.05
C GLU A 400 -18.18 0.10 -18.34
#